data_AF-A0A8R2NK68-F1
#
_entry.id   AF-A0A8R2NK68-F1
#
_cell.length_a   1.000
_cell.length_b   1.000
_cell.length_c   1.000
_cell.angle_alpha   90.00
_cell.angle_beta   90.00
_cell.angle_gamma   90.00
#
_symmetry.space_group_name_H-M   'P 1'
#
loop_
_entity.id
_entity.type
_entity.pdbx_description
1 polymer ?
#
loop_
_entity_poly.entity_id
_entity_poly.type
_entity_poly.pdbx_seq_one_letter_code
_entity_poly.pdbx_strand_id
1 'polypeptide(L)'
;MTIQTTTTMNGCAYMEKAVLPSLVPLFHLWLERPEKTMVHGHCNDMENMDHFIFECISKENPTNRIDVEKGWKYISLLEHTTEEKSPTSMKNETKSVRKSFRCAMYDVTDYDLDGVRIIRIAIGKSSDEIFNVQQCEGLGNLLGETALPFVPEGEREWPDGSLYLYMIGKKPYMST
;
A
#
# COMPACT_ATOMS: atom_id res chain seq x y z
N MET A 1 -4.35 0.89 -10.56
CA MET A 1 -3.06 1.07 -9.85
C MET A 1 -2.05 0.14 -10.50
N THR A 2 -0.77 0.49 -10.48
CA THR A 2 0.30 -0.37 -10.97
C THR A 2 1.46 -0.46 -9.98
N ILE A 3 2.17 -1.60 -10.02
CA ILE A 3 3.47 -1.81 -9.36
C ILE A 3 4.54 -1.91 -10.44
N GLN A 4 5.72 -1.36 -10.17
CA GLN A 4 6.84 -1.36 -11.11
C GLN A 4 7.62 -2.68 -11.09
N THR A 5 7.04 -3.69 -11.72
CA THR A 5 7.62 -5.02 -11.97
C THR A 5 8.07 -5.17 -13.42
N THR A 6 8.93 -6.15 -13.69
CA THR A 6 9.41 -6.47 -15.06
C THR A 6 8.24 -6.62 -16.05
N THR A 7 7.12 -7.20 -15.60
CA THR A 7 5.81 -7.15 -16.28
C THR A 7 4.86 -6.30 -15.43
N THR A 8 4.20 -5.30 -16.00
CA THR A 8 3.25 -4.44 -15.26
C THR A 8 2.23 -5.28 -14.49
N MET A 9 2.16 -5.12 -13.18
CA MET A 9 1.12 -5.70 -12.34
C MET A 9 0.04 -4.66 -12.05
N ASN A 10 -1.22 -5.08 -12.14
CA ASN A 10 -2.37 -4.23 -11.84
C ASN A 10 -2.87 -4.42 -10.41
N GLY A 11 -3.64 -3.44 -9.97
CA GLY A 11 -4.25 -3.46 -8.66
C GLY A 11 -5.39 -2.48 -8.50
N CYS A 12 -6.14 -2.70 -7.41
CA CYS A 12 -7.28 -1.91 -7.00
C CYS A 12 -7.09 -1.48 -5.56
N ALA A 13 -7.48 -0.25 -5.26
CA ALA A 13 -7.33 0.29 -3.91
C ALA A 13 -8.55 1.14 -3.56
N TYR A 14 -8.98 1.04 -2.31
CA TYR A 14 -10.05 1.90 -1.78
C TYR A 14 -9.87 2.13 -0.28
N MET A 15 -10.46 3.22 0.19
CA MET A 15 -10.54 3.52 1.63
C MET A 15 -11.91 3.10 2.14
N GLU A 16 -11.95 2.24 3.15
CA GLU A 16 -13.17 1.98 3.89
C GLU A 16 -13.41 3.13 4.87
N LYS A 17 -14.62 3.70 4.84
CA LYS A 17 -14.97 4.80 5.75
C LYS A 17 -15.19 4.23 7.14
N ALA A 18 -14.45 4.77 8.10
CA ALA A 18 -14.70 4.56 9.51
C ALA A 18 -16.15 4.93 9.88
N VAL A 19 -16.93 3.97 10.36
CA VAL A 19 -18.23 4.21 10.98
C VAL A 19 -18.02 4.32 12.50
N LEU A 20 -18.60 5.35 13.12
CA LEU A 20 -18.40 5.74 14.53
C LEU A 20 -18.49 4.57 15.55
N PRO A 21 -17.79 4.67 16.71
CA PRO A 21 -17.23 5.89 17.30
C PRO A 21 -15.69 5.99 17.32
N SER A 22 -14.95 4.99 16.82
CA SER A 22 -13.48 4.94 16.96
C SER A 22 -12.79 4.09 15.89
N LEU A 23 -13.33 3.99 14.68
CA LEU A 23 -12.67 3.20 13.64
C LEU A 23 -11.57 4.05 12.96
N VAL A 24 -10.34 3.55 13.00
CA VAL A 24 -9.24 4.03 12.17
C VAL A 24 -9.59 3.69 10.72
N PRO A 25 -9.39 4.59 9.73
CA PRO A 25 -9.73 4.27 8.35
C PRO A 25 -8.89 3.11 7.84
N LEU A 26 -9.53 2.17 7.13
CA LEU A 26 -8.85 1.02 6.54
C LEU A 26 -8.52 1.32 5.07
N PHE A 27 -7.27 1.07 4.70
CA PHE A 27 -6.82 1.09 3.32
C PHE A 27 -6.80 -0.35 2.80
N HIS A 28 -7.66 -0.63 1.82
CA HIS A 28 -7.77 -1.92 1.18
C HIS A 28 -6.99 -1.89 -0.12
N LEU A 29 -6.15 -2.88 -0.31
CA LEU A 29 -5.26 -2.99 -1.45
C LEU A 29 -5.37 -4.41 -2.03
N TRP A 30 -5.80 -4.50 -3.28
CA TRP A 30 -5.84 -5.74 -4.05
C TRP A 30 -4.76 -5.67 -5.12
N LEU A 31 -3.83 -6.62 -5.09
CA LEU A 31 -2.72 -6.68 -6.04
C LEU A 31 -2.76 -7.99 -6.78
N GLU A 32 -2.48 -7.97 -8.09
CA GLU A 32 -2.20 -9.21 -8.82
C GLU A 32 -1.12 -10.03 -8.09
N ARG A 33 -1.29 -11.36 -8.11
CA ARG A 33 -0.21 -12.26 -7.69
C ARG A 33 0.95 -12.10 -8.67
N PRO A 34 2.20 -12.18 -8.20
CA PRO A 34 3.37 -12.06 -9.06
C PRO A 34 3.61 -13.36 -9.85
N GLU A 35 2.57 -13.87 -10.52
CA GLU A 35 2.60 -15.07 -11.34
C GLU A 35 2.50 -14.68 -12.82
N LYS A 36 3.13 -15.48 -13.68
CA LYS A 36 3.08 -15.25 -15.12
C LYS A 36 1.69 -15.60 -15.65
N THR A 37 0.87 -14.59 -15.88
CA THR A 37 -0.48 -14.73 -16.41
C THR A 37 -0.68 -13.83 -17.63
N MET A 38 -1.46 -14.32 -18.60
CA MET A 38 -2.00 -13.49 -19.70
C MET A 38 -3.33 -12.84 -19.33
N VAL A 39 -3.95 -13.28 -18.24
CA VAL A 39 -5.21 -12.77 -17.71
C VAL A 39 -4.90 -11.92 -16.50
N HIS A 40 -5.07 -10.62 -16.66
CA HIS A 40 -4.87 -9.62 -15.62
C HIS A 40 -6.12 -9.48 -14.75
N GLY A 41 -5.91 -9.23 -13.46
CA GLY A 41 -6.97 -8.94 -12.50
C GLY A 41 -7.62 -7.60 -12.80
N HIS A 42 -8.91 -7.49 -12.47
CA HIS A 42 -9.69 -6.27 -12.65
C HIS A 42 -10.38 -5.92 -11.34
N CYS A 43 -10.71 -4.64 -11.12
CA CYS A 43 -11.41 -4.26 -9.88
C CYS A 43 -12.84 -4.84 -9.77
N ASN A 44 -13.33 -5.46 -10.84
CA ASN A 44 -14.60 -6.18 -10.87
C ASN A 44 -14.41 -7.70 -10.67
N ASP A 45 -13.18 -8.21 -10.75
CA ASP A 45 -12.82 -9.62 -10.59
C ASP A 45 -11.48 -9.75 -9.86
N MET A 46 -11.58 -10.11 -8.58
CA MET A 46 -10.48 -10.14 -7.63
C MET A 46 -9.99 -11.57 -7.32
N GLU A 47 -10.48 -12.61 -8.02
CA GLU A 47 -10.17 -14.02 -7.71
C GLU A 47 -8.65 -14.35 -7.74
N ASN A 48 -7.91 -13.68 -8.62
CA ASN A 48 -6.47 -13.88 -8.83
C ASN A 48 -5.62 -12.75 -8.21
N MET A 49 -6.15 -12.07 -7.19
CA MET A 49 -5.48 -10.98 -6.50
C MET A 49 -5.33 -11.31 -5.02
N ASP A 50 -4.25 -10.83 -4.42
CA ASP A 50 -4.09 -10.90 -2.97
C ASP A 50 -4.61 -9.62 -2.33
N HIS A 51 -5.29 -9.80 -1.20
CA HIS A 51 -5.91 -8.71 -0.44
C HIS A 51 -5.05 -8.35 0.76
N PHE A 52 -4.63 -7.08 0.81
CA PHE A 52 -3.97 -6.47 1.93
C PHE A 52 -4.90 -5.43 2.56
N ILE A 53 -4.95 -5.43 3.89
CA ILE A 53 -5.73 -4.47 4.68
C ILE A 53 -4.78 -3.76 5.62
N PHE A 54 -4.80 -2.44 5.58
CA PHE A 54 -3.98 -1.59 6.44
C PHE A 54 -4.85 -0.67 7.30
N GLU A 55 -4.75 -0.74 8.63
CA GLU A 55 -5.26 0.35 9.49
C GLU A 55 -4.31 1.55 9.38
N CYS A 56 -4.87 2.72 9.08
CA CYS A 56 -4.12 3.98 8.94
C CYS A 56 -3.98 4.72 10.29
N ILE A 57 -3.00 4.36 11.11
CA ILE A 57 -2.93 4.71 12.54
C ILE A 57 -2.70 6.20 12.79
N SER A 58 -1.60 6.76 12.30
CA SER A 58 -1.22 8.16 12.52
C SER A 58 -0.65 8.79 11.26
N LYS A 59 -1.01 10.05 11.03
CA LYS A 59 -0.43 10.88 9.97
C LYS A 59 0.55 11.86 10.60
N GLU A 60 1.77 11.86 10.08
CA GLU A 60 2.83 12.75 10.55
C GLU A 60 3.56 13.36 9.35
N ASN A 61 4.25 14.46 9.61
CA ASN A 61 5.14 15.04 8.61
C ASN A 61 6.51 14.36 8.66
N PRO A 62 7.22 14.30 7.54
CA PRO A 62 8.61 13.91 7.53
C PRO A 62 9.46 14.68 8.52
N THR A 63 10.39 13.99 9.18
CA THR A 63 11.45 14.63 9.96
C THR A 63 12.56 15.20 9.07
N ASN A 64 12.72 14.63 7.87
CA ASN A 64 13.68 15.09 6.86
C ASN A 64 13.16 16.33 6.12
N ARG A 65 13.91 17.43 6.20
CA ARG A 65 13.55 18.71 5.56
C ARG A 65 13.37 18.61 4.05
N ILE A 66 14.18 17.79 3.36
CA ILE A 66 14.08 17.63 1.90
C ILE A 66 12.72 17.02 1.52
N ASP A 67 12.26 16.04 2.29
CA ASP A 67 10.99 15.36 2.05
C ASP A 67 9.80 16.29 2.36
N VAL A 68 9.94 17.15 3.38
CA VAL A 68 8.97 18.22 3.68
C VAL A 68 8.88 19.24 2.55
N GLU A 69 10.02 19.70 2.01
CA GLU A 69 10.06 20.69 0.92
C GLU A 69 9.41 20.15 -0.37
N LYS A 70 9.47 18.84 -0.59
CA LYS A 70 8.79 18.15 -1.70
C LYS A 70 7.28 17.95 -1.46
N GLY A 71 6.78 18.31 -0.28
CA GLY A 71 5.36 18.18 0.09
C GLY A 71 4.92 16.74 0.40
N TRP A 72 5.86 15.82 0.62
CA TRP A 72 5.57 14.42 0.92
C TRP A 72 5.03 14.25 2.34
N LYS A 73 4.22 13.21 2.54
CA LYS A 73 3.50 12.94 3.80
C LYS A 73 3.75 11.52 4.27
N TYR A 74 3.79 11.32 5.59
CA TYR A 74 3.96 10.00 6.20
C TYR A 74 2.68 9.52 6.85
N ILE A 75 2.50 8.20 6.84
CA ILE A 75 1.46 7.51 7.58
C ILE A 75 2.00 6.20 8.14
N SER A 76 1.69 5.93 9.41
CA SER A 76 1.91 4.63 10.02
C SER A 76 0.76 3.69 9.65
N LEU A 77 1.10 2.49 9.22
CA LEU A 77 0.15 1.46 8.78
C LEU A 77 0.25 0.24 9.68
N LEU A 78 -0.89 -0.36 10.01
CA LEU A 78 -0.95 -1.70 10.60
C LEU A 78 -1.49 -2.67 9.55
N GLU A 79 -0.63 -3.52 9.04
CA GLU A 79 -1.00 -4.56 8.10
C GLU A 79 -1.65 -5.75 8.83
N HIS A 80 -2.77 -6.23 8.29
CA HIS A 80 -3.47 -7.41 8.78
C HIS A 80 -3.20 -8.57 7.83
N THR A 81 -2.43 -9.56 8.27
CA THR A 81 -2.24 -10.81 7.54
C THR A 81 -3.01 -11.93 8.22
N THR A 82 -3.82 -12.66 7.46
CA THR A 82 -4.46 -13.88 7.98
C THR A 82 -3.51 -15.05 7.85
N GLU A 83 -3.12 -15.65 8.98
CA GLU A 83 -2.39 -16.91 8.94
C GLU A 83 -3.36 -18.05 8.57
N GLU A 84 -3.11 -18.73 7.45
CA GLU A 84 -3.72 -20.02 7.19
C GLU A 84 -3.03 -21.06 8.07
N LYS A 85 -3.68 -21.48 9.16
CA LYS A 85 -3.25 -22.68 9.88
C LYS A 85 -3.37 -23.87 8.92
N SER A 86 -2.30 -24.64 8.79
CA SER A 86 -2.21 -25.85 7.97
C SER A 86 -3.46 -26.75 8.06
N PRO A 87 -3.81 -27.52 7.02
CA PRO A 87 -5.08 -28.26 6.94
C PRO A 87 -5.29 -29.39 7.97
N THR A 88 -4.40 -29.57 8.94
CA THR A 88 -4.35 -30.75 9.82
C THR A 88 -5.01 -30.58 11.19
N SER A 89 -5.58 -29.43 11.54
CA SER A 89 -6.28 -29.28 12.81
C SER A 89 -7.76 -28.98 12.63
N MET A 90 -8.58 -30.03 12.63
CA MET A 90 -9.99 -29.93 13.03
C MET A 90 -10.04 -29.39 14.47
N LYS A 91 -10.37 -28.10 14.62
CA LYS A 91 -11.02 -27.49 15.78
C LYS A 91 -11.34 -26.03 15.42
N ASN A 92 -12.49 -25.55 15.91
CA ASN A 92 -12.94 -24.16 15.81
C ASN A 92 -11.94 -23.24 16.52
N GLU A 93 -10.84 -22.90 15.85
CA GLU A 93 -9.80 -22.04 16.37
C GLU A 93 -9.82 -20.71 15.61
N THR A 94 -9.94 -19.63 16.37
CA THR A 94 -9.89 -18.23 15.92
C THR A 94 -8.72 -18.05 14.95
N LYS A 95 -9.00 -17.60 13.72
CA LYS A 95 -7.98 -17.25 12.72
C LYS A 95 -7.04 -16.22 13.36
N SER A 96 -5.78 -16.57 13.57
CA SER A 96 -4.79 -15.64 14.13
C SER A 96 -4.49 -14.59 13.06
N VAL A 97 -4.85 -13.34 13.32
CA VAL A 97 -4.49 -12.21 12.45
C VAL A 97 -3.18 -11.67 12.97
N ARG A 98 -2.08 -11.93 12.25
CA ARG A 98 -0.80 -11.31 12.56
C ARG A 98 -0.88 -9.85 12.12
N LYS A 99 -0.41 -8.97 13.01
CA LYS A 99 -0.40 -7.54 12.80
C LYS A 99 1.05 -7.09 12.65
N SER A 100 1.37 -6.47 11.53
CA SER A 100 2.71 -5.95 11.26
C SER A 100 2.64 -4.45 11.03
N PHE A 101 3.54 -3.70 11.66
CA PHE A 101 3.65 -2.27 11.39
C PHE A 101 4.44 -2.04 10.11
N ARG A 102 4.00 -1.07 9.31
CA ARG A 102 4.69 -0.55 8.13
C ARG A 102 4.67 0.97 8.17
N CYS A 103 5.67 1.59 7.58
CA CYS A 103 5.61 3.01 7.25
C CYS A 103 5.23 3.19 5.78
N ALA A 104 4.41 4.18 5.47
CA ALA A 104 4.19 4.61 4.10
C ALA A 104 4.45 6.11 3.93
N MET A 105 5.17 6.45 2.87
CA MET A 105 5.36 7.80 2.38
C MET A 105 4.54 7.98 1.11
N TYR A 106 3.85 9.12 0.98
CA TYR A 106 3.02 9.36 -0.18
C TYR A 106 3.02 10.80 -0.68
N ASP A 107 2.70 10.91 -1.96
CA ASP A 107 2.46 12.15 -2.70
C ASP A 107 1.09 12.06 -3.40
N VAL A 108 0.41 13.20 -3.50
CA VAL A 108 -0.86 13.35 -4.20
C VAL A 108 -0.75 14.53 -5.17
N THR A 109 -0.89 14.26 -6.46
CA THR A 109 -0.94 15.28 -7.51
C THR A 109 -2.31 15.28 -8.17
N ASP A 110 -2.97 16.45 -8.19
CA ASP A 110 -4.23 16.65 -8.90
C ASP A 110 -3.98 17.28 -10.28
N TYR A 111 -4.52 16.64 -11.32
CA TYR A 111 -4.52 17.15 -12.70
C TYR A 111 -5.90 17.70 -13.01
N ASP A 112 -6.08 18.99 -12.74
CA ASP A 112 -7.38 19.66 -12.74
C ASP A 112 -8.10 19.64 -14.09
N LEU A 113 -7.36 19.71 -15.20
CA LEU A 113 -7.93 19.69 -16.56
C LEU A 113 -8.60 18.35 -16.90
N ASP A 114 -8.05 17.24 -16.39
CA ASP A 114 -8.51 15.89 -16.70
C ASP A 114 -9.41 15.32 -15.60
N GLY A 115 -9.57 16.02 -14.48
CA GLY A 115 -10.28 15.53 -13.30
C GLY A 115 -9.63 14.29 -12.68
N VAL A 116 -8.33 14.09 -12.95
CA VAL A 116 -7.55 12.93 -12.51
C VAL A 116 -6.74 13.28 -11.26
N ARG A 117 -6.66 12.33 -10.34
CA ARG A 117 -5.75 12.36 -9.19
C ARG A 117 -4.75 11.23 -9.31
N ILE A 118 -3.48 11.55 -9.14
CA ILE A 118 -2.41 10.58 -9.06
C ILE A 118 -1.93 10.53 -7.61
N ILE A 119 -1.84 9.32 -7.07
CA ILE A 119 -1.30 9.06 -5.73
C ILE A 119 -0.12 8.11 -5.90
N ARG A 120 1.05 8.54 -5.44
CA ARG A 120 2.26 7.72 -5.39
C ARG A 120 2.50 7.34 -3.94
N ILE A 121 2.72 6.06 -3.65
CA ILE A 121 3.00 5.59 -2.29
C ILE A 121 4.22 4.68 -2.31
N ALA A 122 5.18 4.94 -1.42
CA ALA A 122 6.23 4.00 -1.06
C ALA A 122 5.90 3.42 0.32
N ILE A 123 5.82 2.09 0.44
CA ILE A 123 5.54 1.37 1.69
C ILE A 123 6.82 0.63 2.08
N GLY A 124 7.31 0.81 3.30
CA GLY A 124 8.51 0.14 3.82
C GLY A 124 8.24 -1.29 4.26
N LYS A 125 9.29 -2.01 4.66
CA LYS A 125 9.20 -3.40 5.14
C LYS A 125 8.25 -3.57 6.33
N SER A 126 7.69 -4.76 6.46
CA SER A 126 6.94 -5.18 7.65
C SER A 126 7.85 -5.34 8.87
N SER A 127 7.31 -5.02 10.04
CA SER A 127 7.94 -5.22 11.34
C SER A 127 6.90 -5.66 12.36
N ASP A 128 7.18 -6.75 13.09
CA ASP A 128 6.31 -7.24 14.17
C ASP A 128 6.47 -6.45 15.48
N GLU A 129 7.42 -5.51 15.52
CA GLU A 129 7.69 -4.68 16.70
C GLU A 129 6.83 -3.41 16.71
N ILE A 130 6.93 -2.62 17.79
CA ILE A 130 6.27 -1.32 17.89
C ILE A 130 6.71 -0.43 16.71
N PHE A 131 5.76 0.32 16.13
CA PHE A 131 6.06 1.29 15.08
C PHE A 131 7.23 2.21 15.46
N ASN A 132 8.19 2.33 14.56
CA ASN A 132 9.32 3.25 14.68
C ASN A 132 9.43 4.05 13.39
N VAL A 133 9.50 5.39 13.49
CA VAL A 133 9.63 6.30 12.33
C VAL A 133 10.86 6.00 11.47
N GLN A 134 11.89 5.36 12.03
CA GLN A 134 13.05 4.89 11.27
C GLN A 134 12.68 3.86 10.19
N GLN A 135 11.53 3.17 10.31
CA GLN A 135 10.97 2.30 9.27
C GLN A 135 10.60 3.09 7.99
N CYS A 136 10.52 4.42 8.05
CA CYS A 136 10.29 5.29 6.91
C CYS A 136 11.59 5.71 6.18
N GLU A 137 12.77 5.43 6.75
CA GLU A 137 14.05 5.84 6.16
C GLU A 137 14.22 5.23 4.77
N GLY A 138 14.71 6.05 3.83
CA GLY A 138 14.94 5.62 2.44
C GLY A 138 13.69 5.63 1.54
N LEU A 139 12.47 5.65 2.09
CA LEU A 139 11.24 5.69 1.28
C LEU A 139 11.14 6.93 0.38
N GLY A 140 11.79 8.03 0.78
CA GLY A 140 11.84 9.26 -0.02
C GLY A 140 12.67 9.10 -1.28
N ASN A 141 13.67 8.21 -1.27
CA ASN A 141 14.43 7.89 -2.47
C ASN A 141 13.56 7.15 -3.48
N LEU A 142 12.72 6.22 -3.01
CA LEU A 142 11.75 5.51 -3.87
C LEU A 142 10.69 6.47 -4.43
N LEU A 143 10.11 7.32 -3.58
CA LEU A 143 9.06 8.24 -4.01
C LEU A 143 9.58 9.35 -4.96
N GLY A 144 10.84 9.73 -4.80
CA GLY A 144 11.51 10.76 -5.59
C GLY A 144 12.11 10.27 -6.90
N GLU A 145 12.22 8.97 -7.10
CA GLU A 145 12.84 8.41 -8.28
C GLU A 145 11.91 8.51 -9.50
N THR A 146 12.47 8.95 -10.62
CA THR A 146 11.72 9.10 -11.88
C THR A 146 11.77 7.83 -12.72
N ALA A 147 12.79 7.00 -12.51
CA ALA A 147 12.98 5.71 -13.14
C ALA A 147 13.28 4.64 -12.08
N LEU A 148 12.25 4.18 -11.37
CA LEU A 148 12.43 3.12 -10.37
C LEU A 148 12.96 1.84 -11.04
N PRO A 149 13.87 1.11 -10.39
CA PRO A 149 14.32 -0.18 -10.89
C PRO A 149 13.17 -1.18 -10.89
N PHE A 150 13.09 -2.04 -11.90
CA PHE A 150 12.05 -3.07 -11.95
C PHE A 150 12.21 -4.07 -10.81
N VAL A 151 11.11 -4.37 -10.12
CA VAL A 151 11.02 -5.54 -9.25
C VAL A 151 11.12 -6.81 -10.13
N PRO A 152 11.93 -7.80 -9.72
CA PRO A 152 12.08 -9.06 -10.47
C PRO A 152 10.74 -9.77 -10.73
N GLU A 153 10.69 -10.56 -11.80
CA GLU A 153 9.53 -11.44 -12.06
C GLU A 153 9.38 -12.42 -10.89
N GLY A 154 8.15 -12.64 -10.42
CA GLY A 154 7.89 -13.47 -9.24
C GLY A 154 7.80 -12.69 -7.92
N GLU A 155 8.19 -11.42 -7.91
CA GLU A 155 8.25 -10.59 -6.71
C GLU A 155 7.32 -9.37 -6.79
N ARG A 156 6.92 -8.86 -5.62
CA ARG A 156 6.16 -7.59 -5.50
C ARG A 156 6.90 -6.53 -4.70
N GLU A 157 7.83 -6.95 -3.86
CA GLU A 157 8.63 -6.08 -3.01
C GLU A 157 10.07 -6.07 -3.52
N TRP A 158 10.79 -4.97 -3.31
CA TRP A 158 12.24 -4.94 -3.48
C TRP A 158 12.93 -5.78 -2.39
N PRO A 159 14.22 -6.13 -2.56
CA PRO A 159 14.96 -6.93 -1.58
C PRO A 159 15.00 -6.35 -0.16
N ASP A 160 14.74 -5.05 0.00
CA ASP A 160 14.65 -4.38 1.30
C ASP A 160 13.26 -4.49 1.96
N GLY A 161 12.30 -5.16 1.30
CA GLY A 161 10.91 -5.32 1.73
C GLY A 161 10.02 -4.11 1.42
N SER A 162 10.52 -3.14 0.65
CA SER A 162 9.72 -1.98 0.25
C SER A 162 8.87 -2.26 -0.99
N LEU A 163 7.79 -1.50 -1.15
CA LEU A 163 6.85 -1.57 -2.26
C LEU A 163 6.51 -0.17 -2.74
N TYR A 164 6.33 -0.01 -4.05
CA TYR A 164 5.88 1.25 -4.65
C TYR A 164 4.57 1.05 -5.40
N LEU A 165 3.60 1.90 -5.10
CA LEU A 165 2.28 1.91 -5.69
C LEU A 165 2.09 3.20 -6.49
N TYR A 166 1.70 3.04 -7.76
CA TYR A 166 1.26 4.14 -8.60
C TYR A 166 -0.25 4.04 -8.83
N MET A 167 -1.01 4.93 -8.22
CA MET A 167 -2.47 4.94 -8.28
C MET A 167 -2.97 6.10 -9.11
N ILE A 168 -3.92 5.81 -10.01
CA ILE A 168 -4.68 6.80 -10.78
C ILE A 168 -6.14 6.65 -10.35
N GLY A 169 -6.78 7.76 -10.02
CA GLY A 169 -8.19 7.81 -9.67
C GLY A 169 -8.85 9.10 -10.13
N LYS A 170 -10.14 9.23 -9.85
CA LYS A 170 -10.87 10.49 -10.06
C LYS A 170 -10.58 11.44 -8.91
N LYS A 171 -10.40 12.73 -9.22
CA LYS A 171 -10.34 13.78 -8.21
C LYS A 171 -11.68 13.80 -7.44
N PRO A 172 -11.67 13.80 -6.09
CA PRO A 172 -12.89 13.95 -5.32
C PRO A 172 -13.51 15.32 -5.60
N TYR A 173 -14.81 15.35 -5.88
CA TYR A 173 -15.56 16.59 -5.95
C TYR A 173 -15.48 17.26 -4.58
N MET A 174 -14.97 18.50 -4.51
CA MET A 174 -15.12 19.29 -3.31
C MET A 174 -16.61 19.62 -3.17
N SER A 175 -17.27 19.02 -2.19
CA SER A 175 -18.56 19.51 -1.72
C SER A 175 -18.31 20.88 -1.09
N THR A 176 -18.71 21.94 -1.81
CA THR A 176 -18.79 23.31 -1.30
C THR A 176 -19.83 23.43 -0.20
#